data_AF-A0A7J8YGJ0-F1
#
_entry.id   AF-A0A7J8YGJ0-F1
#
_cell.length_a   1.000
_cell.length_b   1.000
_cell.length_c   1.000
_cell.angle_alpha   90.00
_cell.angle_beta   90.00
_cell.angle_gamma   90.00
#
_symmetry.space_group_name_H-M   'P 1'
#
loop_
_entity.id
_entity.type
_entity.pdbx_description
1 polymer ?
#
loop_
_entity_poly.entity_id
_entity_poly.type
_entity_poly.pdbx_seq_one_letter_code
_entity_poly.pdbx_strand_id
1 'polypeptide(L)'
;MTEEVENGNVDSIFHIGDISYATGFLVEWDYFLNLITPLASKVSYMTAIGNHERDYSDSGSWYTGPDSGGECGVPYETYFPMPTPAKDKPWYSIEQGSVHFTVISTEHDWTEKSEQYEWMKTDMASVDRSKTPWLVFTGHRPMYSSLGADDQFLETVEPLLLNNKVDLVLFGHVHNYERTCSIYKSECLAMPEKDKNGIDTYDNTNYTAPVQAIVGMAGFSLDKFPDD
;
A
#
# COMPACT_ATOMS: atom_id res chain seq x y z
N MET A 1 -20.26 -0.72 2.06
CA MET A 1 -19.42 0.23 1.29
C MET A 1 -20.25 1.16 0.42
N THR A 2 -21.12 0.67 -0.48
CA THR A 2 -21.95 1.55 -1.34
C THR A 2 -22.82 2.52 -0.55
N GLU A 3 -23.46 2.05 0.53
CA GLU A 3 -24.24 2.90 1.44
C GLU A 3 -23.36 3.97 2.13
N GLU A 4 -22.14 3.63 2.54
CA GLU A 4 -21.20 4.58 3.15
C GLU A 4 -20.79 5.67 2.15
N VAL A 5 -20.51 5.30 0.90
CA VAL A 5 -20.22 6.25 -0.18
C VAL A 5 -21.45 7.12 -0.49
N GLU A 6 -22.65 6.54 -0.54
CA GLU A 6 -23.90 7.27 -0.79
C GLU A 6 -24.26 8.25 0.32
N ASN A 7 -23.95 7.91 1.56
CA ASN A 7 -24.15 8.76 2.72
C ASN A 7 -23.04 9.82 2.87
N GLY A 8 -22.01 9.80 2.02
CA GLY A 8 -20.88 10.73 2.09
C GLY A 8 -19.93 10.47 3.26
N ASN A 9 -19.91 9.24 3.78
CA ASN A 9 -19.02 8.81 4.87
C ASN A 9 -17.64 8.35 4.37
N VAL A 10 -17.49 8.17 3.06
CA VAL A 10 -16.24 7.78 2.40
C VAL A 10 -15.96 8.76 1.29
N ASP A 11 -14.85 9.48 1.41
CA ASP A 11 -14.41 10.43 0.38
C ASP A 11 -13.61 9.75 -0.73
N SER A 12 -12.93 8.62 -0.42
CA SER A 12 -12.07 7.87 -1.34
C SER A 12 -11.69 6.48 -0.86
N ILE A 13 -11.24 5.66 -1.81
CA ILE A 13 -10.87 4.26 -1.64
C ILE A 13 -9.45 4.06 -2.16
N PHE A 14 -8.63 3.36 -1.37
CA PHE A 14 -7.33 2.86 -1.79
C PHE A 14 -7.37 1.33 -1.81
N HIS A 15 -7.14 0.73 -2.97
CA HIS A 15 -7.06 -0.72 -3.18
C HIS A 15 -5.61 -1.08 -3.53
N ILE A 16 -4.88 -1.61 -2.56
CA ILE A 16 -3.41 -1.61 -2.57
C ILE A 16 -2.83 -2.92 -3.13
N GLY A 17 -3.18 -3.22 -4.38
CA GLY A 17 -2.71 -4.37 -5.17
C GLY A 17 -3.60 -5.62 -5.04
N ASP A 18 -3.37 -6.58 -5.93
CA ASP A 18 -4.17 -7.80 -6.11
C ASP A 18 -5.65 -7.49 -6.38
N ILE A 19 -5.88 -6.82 -7.51
CA ILE A 19 -7.12 -6.11 -7.78
C ILE A 19 -8.25 -7.07 -8.16
N SER A 20 -8.07 -7.81 -9.26
CA SER A 20 -9.13 -8.64 -9.85
C SER A 20 -8.82 -10.13 -9.80
N TYR A 21 -7.56 -10.51 -9.60
CA TYR A 21 -7.05 -11.87 -9.80
C TYR A 21 -7.39 -12.46 -11.19
N ALA A 22 -7.56 -11.61 -12.21
CA ALA A 22 -7.81 -12.05 -13.58
C ALA A 22 -6.72 -13.00 -14.10
N THR A 23 -5.46 -12.75 -13.74
CA THR A 23 -4.30 -13.65 -13.93
C THR A 23 -4.26 -14.31 -15.32
N GLY A 24 -4.46 -13.51 -16.37
CA GLY A 24 -4.44 -13.92 -17.77
C GLY A 24 -5.82 -14.29 -18.35
N PHE A 25 -6.86 -14.40 -17.52
CA PHE A 25 -8.25 -14.58 -17.94
C PHE A 25 -8.98 -13.23 -17.98
N LEU A 26 -8.66 -12.43 -19.01
CA LEU A 26 -8.98 -10.99 -19.07
C LEU A 26 -10.47 -10.60 -18.92
N VAL A 27 -11.42 -11.52 -19.09
CA VAL A 27 -12.85 -11.23 -18.84
C VAL A 27 -13.14 -10.89 -17.37
N GLU A 28 -12.31 -11.36 -16.44
CA GLU A 28 -12.44 -11.04 -15.02
C GLU A 28 -12.17 -9.56 -14.73
N TRP A 29 -11.33 -8.89 -15.55
CA TRP A 29 -11.17 -7.44 -15.46
C TRP A 29 -12.48 -6.71 -15.76
N ASP A 30 -13.20 -7.11 -16.81
CA ASP A 30 -14.50 -6.50 -17.14
C ASP A 30 -15.51 -6.71 -16.02
N TYR A 31 -15.54 -7.92 -15.43
CA TYR A 31 -16.40 -8.22 -14.29
C TYR A 31 -16.04 -7.36 -13.07
N PHE A 32 -14.76 -7.27 -12.73
CA PHE A 32 -14.29 -6.46 -11.60
C PHE A 32 -14.59 -4.97 -11.79
N LEU A 33 -14.31 -4.41 -12.96
CA LEU A 33 -14.59 -3.01 -13.28
C LEU A 33 -16.09 -2.71 -13.20
N ASN A 34 -16.94 -3.64 -13.66
CA ASN A 34 -18.38 -3.52 -13.49
C ASN A 34 -18.79 -3.58 -12.00
N LEU A 35 -18.21 -4.50 -11.24
CA LEU A 35 -18.48 -4.70 -9.81
C LEU A 35 -18.18 -3.44 -8.99
N ILE A 36 -17.05 -2.77 -9.24
CA ILE A 36 -16.66 -1.57 -8.49
C ILE A 36 -17.33 -0.28 -8.98
N THR A 37 -18.04 -0.32 -10.12
CA THR A 37 -18.66 0.87 -10.74
C THR A 37 -19.50 1.70 -9.75
N PRO A 38 -20.35 1.11 -8.87
CA PRO A 38 -21.13 1.91 -7.90
C PRO A 38 -20.28 2.71 -6.90
N LEU A 39 -19.00 2.36 -6.73
CA LEU A 39 -18.05 3.05 -5.86
C LEU A 39 -17.15 3.98 -6.67
N ALA A 40 -16.44 3.44 -7.66
CA ALA A 40 -15.43 4.15 -8.45
C ALA A 40 -16.01 5.24 -9.36
N SER A 41 -17.32 5.21 -9.65
CA SER A 41 -18.00 6.30 -10.37
C SER A 41 -18.39 7.49 -9.47
N LYS A 42 -18.28 7.36 -8.15
CA LYS A 42 -18.72 8.36 -7.17
C LYS A 42 -17.58 8.99 -6.40
N VAL A 43 -16.56 8.21 -6.06
CA VAL A 43 -15.38 8.64 -5.29
C VAL A 43 -14.11 8.18 -5.98
N SER A 44 -12.97 8.78 -5.64
CA SER A 44 -11.71 8.33 -6.19
C SER A 44 -11.41 6.90 -5.73
N TYR A 45 -11.01 6.05 -6.68
CA TYR A 45 -10.65 4.66 -6.47
C TYR A 45 -9.19 4.49 -6.87
N MET A 46 -8.31 4.75 -5.92
CA MET A 46 -6.87 4.75 -6.07
C MET A 46 -6.35 3.32 -5.92
N THR A 47 -5.39 2.93 -6.75
CA THR A 47 -4.85 1.56 -6.74
C THR A 47 -3.33 1.57 -6.58
N ALA A 48 -2.79 0.55 -5.90
CA ALA A 48 -1.40 0.15 -6.07
C ALA A 48 -1.34 -1.11 -6.93
N ILE A 49 -0.20 -1.39 -7.54
CA ILE A 49 0.02 -2.62 -8.30
C ILE A 49 0.47 -3.75 -7.35
N GLY A 50 -0.10 -4.95 -7.50
CA GLY A 50 0.31 -6.14 -6.77
C GLY A 50 0.96 -7.20 -7.67
N ASN A 51 1.31 -8.34 -7.08
CA ASN A 51 1.97 -9.43 -7.81
C ASN A 51 1.05 -10.09 -8.83
N HIS A 52 -0.25 -10.20 -8.53
CA HIS A 52 -1.23 -10.73 -9.50
C HIS A 52 -1.49 -9.81 -10.69
N GLU A 53 -1.01 -8.56 -10.65
CA GLU A 53 -0.99 -7.68 -11.81
C GLU A 53 0.34 -7.73 -12.56
N ARG A 54 1.50 -7.82 -11.86
CA ARG A 54 2.82 -7.52 -12.45
C ARG A 54 3.74 -8.71 -12.68
N ASP A 55 3.71 -9.73 -11.82
CA ASP A 55 4.79 -10.73 -11.77
C ASP A 55 4.70 -11.72 -12.93
N TYR A 56 5.78 -11.77 -13.70
CA TYR A 56 5.99 -12.76 -14.76
C TYR A 56 7.47 -12.84 -15.15
N SER A 57 7.93 -14.01 -15.58
CA SER A 57 9.31 -14.20 -16.04
C SER A 57 9.66 -13.30 -17.23
N ASP A 58 10.88 -12.76 -17.25
CA ASP A 58 11.42 -11.90 -18.33
C ASP A 58 10.60 -10.62 -18.62
N SER A 59 9.76 -10.19 -17.67
CA SER A 59 8.92 -8.99 -17.79
C SER A 59 9.54 -7.72 -17.21
N GLY A 60 10.69 -7.82 -16.53
CA GLY A 60 11.29 -6.72 -15.76
C GLY A 60 10.71 -6.52 -14.36
N SER A 61 9.77 -7.37 -13.90
CA SER A 61 9.35 -7.38 -12.50
C SER A 61 10.52 -7.73 -11.57
N TRP A 62 10.51 -7.16 -10.36
CA TRP A 62 11.44 -7.52 -9.29
C TRP A 62 11.27 -8.98 -8.86
N TYR A 63 10.03 -9.48 -8.83
CA TYR A 63 9.72 -10.88 -8.56
C TYR A 63 9.30 -11.58 -9.87
N THR A 64 9.89 -12.74 -10.14
CA THR A 64 9.72 -13.45 -11.41
C THR A 64 8.71 -14.60 -11.34
N GLY A 65 7.84 -14.61 -10.33
CA GLY A 65 6.75 -15.58 -10.21
C GLY A 65 5.76 -15.45 -11.38
N PRO A 66 4.95 -16.48 -11.67
CA PRO A 66 3.96 -16.44 -12.74
C PRO A 66 2.62 -15.81 -12.30
N ASP A 67 2.58 -15.10 -11.17
CA ASP A 67 1.34 -14.74 -10.45
C ASP A 67 0.37 -13.92 -11.30
N SER A 68 0.85 -13.11 -12.24
CA SER A 68 0.01 -12.34 -13.16
C SER A 68 -0.57 -13.15 -14.32
N GLY A 69 -0.19 -14.42 -14.46
CA GLY A 69 -0.64 -15.28 -15.57
C GLY A 69 -0.27 -14.77 -16.97
N GLY A 70 0.75 -13.91 -17.06
CA GLY A 70 1.25 -13.33 -18.32
C GLY A 70 0.73 -11.93 -18.61
N GLU A 71 -0.04 -11.33 -17.71
CA GLU A 71 -0.53 -9.95 -17.86
C GLU A 71 0.59 -8.90 -17.79
N CYS A 72 1.63 -9.16 -16.96
CA CYS A 72 2.84 -8.33 -16.88
C CYS A 72 2.55 -6.82 -16.69
N GLY A 73 1.52 -6.47 -15.92
CA GLY A 73 1.11 -5.10 -15.61
C GLY A 73 0.25 -4.42 -16.69
N VAL A 74 0.12 -5.00 -17.89
CA VAL A 74 -0.52 -4.33 -19.03
C VAL A 74 -1.99 -3.97 -18.76
N PRO A 75 -2.85 -4.89 -18.28
CA PRO A 75 -4.24 -4.56 -17.99
C PRO A 75 -4.39 -3.52 -16.88
N TYR A 76 -3.62 -3.66 -15.78
CA TYR A 76 -3.61 -2.71 -14.67
C TYR A 76 -3.34 -1.27 -15.15
N GLU A 77 -2.24 -1.07 -15.89
CA GLU A 77 -1.87 0.27 -16.40
C GLU A 77 -2.84 0.81 -17.45
N THR A 78 -3.61 -0.07 -18.10
CA THR A 78 -4.59 0.32 -19.11
C THR A 78 -5.91 0.75 -18.46
N TYR A 79 -6.36 0.03 -17.43
CA TYR A 79 -7.66 0.26 -16.80
C TYR A 79 -7.64 1.28 -15.67
N PHE A 80 -6.50 1.43 -14.97
CA PHE A 80 -6.37 2.37 -13.85
C PHE A 80 -5.41 3.52 -14.21
N PRO A 81 -5.94 4.72 -14.52
CA PRO A 81 -5.13 5.89 -14.88
C PRO A 81 -4.59 6.58 -13.63
N MET A 82 -3.77 5.89 -12.84
CA MET A 82 -3.10 6.47 -11.67
C MET A 82 -2.13 7.60 -12.09
N PRO A 83 -1.85 8.60 -11.23
CA PRO A 83 -0.98 9.73 -11.56
C PRO A 83 0.50 9.35 -11.53
N THR A 84 0.88 8.32 -12.29
CA THR A 84 2.22 7.77 -12.35
C THR A 84 3.16 8.62 -13.23
N PRO A 85 4.47 8.63 -12.95
CA PRO A 85 5.42 9.44 -13.71
C PRO A 85 5.59 8.97 -15.17
N ALA A 86 5.39 7.68 -15.44
CA ALA A 86 5.42 7.10 -16.77
C ALA A 86 4.76 5.71 -16.78
N LYS A 87 4.66 5.13 -17.98
CA LYS A 87 4.35 3.70 -18.17
C LYS A 87 5.46 2.82 -17.54
N ASP A 88 5.08 1.69 -16.95
CA ASP A 88 5.96 0.75 -16.21
C ASP A 88 6.69 1.43 -15.04
N LYS A 89 6.07 2.49 -14.49
CA LYS A 89 6.50 3.17 -13.26
C LYS A 89 5.31 3.39 -12.33
N PRO A 90 4.65 2.33 -11.83
CA PRO A 90 3.35 2.41 -11.16
C PRO A 90 3.40 2.92 -9.70
N TRP A 91 4.33 3.82 -9.38
CA TRP A 91 4.43 4.51 -8.09
C TRP A 91 4.04 5.98 -8.27
N TYR A 92 3.36 6.55 -7.27
CA TYR A 92 2.86 7.92 -7.33
C TYR A 92 2.52 8.44 -5.93
N SER A 93 2.27 9.74 -5.84
CA SER A 93 1.73 10.35 -4.64
C SER A 93 0.48 11.16 -4.93
N ILE A 94 -0.34 11.33 -3.91
CA ILE A 94 -1.56 12.14 -3.98
C ILE A 94 -1.86 12.74 -2.61
N GLU A 95 -2.26 14.01 -2.60
CA GLU A 95 -2.82 14.65 -1.42
C GLU A 95 -4.35 14.52 -1.44
N GLN A 96 -4.91 14.05 -0.34
CA GLN A 96 -6.35 13.95 -0.15
C GLN A 96 -6.74 14.59 1.17
N GLY A 97 -7.27 15.81 1.08
CA GLY A 97 -7.51 16.64 2.26
C GLY A 97 -6.21 16.89 3.01
N SER A 98 -6.14 16.44 4.27
CA SER A 98 -5.00 16.65 5.16
C SER A 98 -3.98 15.50 5.14
N VAL A 99 -4.08 14.59 4.17
CA VAL A 99 -3.24 13.39 4.09
C VAL A 99 -2.44 13.39 2.79
N HIS A 100 -1.13 13.20 2.88
CA HIS A 100 -0.26 12.86 1.76
C HIS A 100 -0.08 11.35 1.71
N PHE A 101 -0.42 10.73 0.59
CA PHE A 101 -0.19 9.31 0.33
C PHE A 101 1.02 9.15 -0.58
N THR A 102 2.00 8.36 -0.15
CA THR A 102 3.09 7.85 -0.98
C THR A 102 2.77 6.39 -1.33
N VAL A 103 2.44 6.13 -2.60
CA VAL A 103 2.05 4.80 -3.11
C VAL A 103 3.21 4.22 -3.93
N ILE A 104 3.72 3.07 -3.51
CA ILE A 104 4.83 2.39 -4.17
C ILE A 104 4.37 1.14 -4.91
N SER A 105 5.23 0.67 -5.81
CA SER A 105 5.16 -0.67 -6.37
C SER A 105 6.19 -1.57 -5.70
N THR A 106 5.71 -2.60 -5.02
CA THR A 106 6.56 -3.66 -4.46
C THR A 106 7.11 -4.60 -5.53
N GLU A 107 6.50 -4.61 -6.73
CA GLU A 107 6.89 -5.49 -7.85
C GLU A 107 7.95 -4.86 -8.78
N HIS A 108 8.46 -3.67 -8.45
CA HIS A 108 9.54 -3.00 -9.19
C HIS A 108 10.70 -2.73 -8.24
N ASP A 109 11.92 -2.59 -8.76
CA ASP A 109 13.10 -2.31 -7.91
C ASP A 109 12.85 -1.05 -7.06
N TRP A 110 12.91 -1.22 -5.74
CA TRP A 110 12.75 -0.18 -4.72
C TRP A 110 14.02 -0.02 -3.87
N THR A 111 15.13 -0.64 -4.28
CA THR A 111 16.43 -0.55 -3.58
C THR A 111 17.08 0.82 -3.78
N GLU A 112 18.09 1.17 -2.96
CA GLU A 112 18.69 2.51 -2.90
C GLU A 112 19.15 3.13 -4.24
N LYS A 113 19.43 2.30 -5.26
CA LYS A 113 19.89 2.77 -6.58
C LYS A 113 18.77 2.86 -7.62
N SER A 114 17.57 2.44 -7.25
CA SER A 114 16.42 2.42 -8.15
C SER A 114 15.85 3.82 -8.36
N GLU A 115 15.17 3.99 -9.48
CA GLU A 115 14.43 5.23 -9.74
C GLU A 115 13.31 5.44 -8.72
N GLN A 116 12.62 4.36 -8.34
CA GLN A 116 11.55 4.40 -7.36
C GLN A 116 12.05 4.86 -5.98
N TYR A 117 13.25 4.43 -5.56
CA TYR A 117 13.83 4.86 -4.28
C TYR A 117 14.15 6.36 -4.24
N GLU A 118 14.81 6.88 -5.27
CA GLU A 118 15.08 8.32 -5.36
C GLU A 118 13.79 9.14 -5.47
N TRP A 119 12.77 8.60 -6.15
CA TRP A 119 11.43 9.18 -6.18
C TRP A 119 10.79 9.21 -4.78
N MET A 120 10.74 8.09 -4.05
CA MET A 120 10.17 8.00 -2.69
C MET A 120 10.82 9.01 -1.75
N LYS A 121 12.15 9.11 -1.82
CA LYS A 121 12.95 10.04 -1.01
C LYS A 121 12.62 11.49 -1.32
N THR A 122 12.47 11.82 -2.59
CA THR A 122 12.12 13.18 -3.03
C THR A 122 10.69 13.53 -2.64
N ASP A 123 9.75 12.61 -2.86
CA ASP A 123 8.32 12.77 -2.55
C ASP A 123 8.11 13.06 -1.07
N MET A 124 8.52 12.14 -0.19
CA MET A 124 8.28 12.27 1.25
C MET A 124 9.01 13.47 1.88
N ALA A 125 10.19 13.83 1.37
CA ALA A 125 10.92 15.02 1.84
C ALA A 125 10.25 16.34 1.41
N SER A 126 9.39 16.32 0.39
CA SER A 126 8.69 17.50 -0.12
C SER A 126 7.40 17.84 0.64
N VAL A 127 6.94 16.94 1.50
CA VAL A 127 5.64 17.05 2.20
C VAL A 127 5.64 18.25 3.16
N ASP A 128 4.77 19.22 2.89
CA ASP A 128 4.49 20.33 3.79
C ASP A 128 3.51 19.88 4.88
N ARG A 129 4.07 19.41 6.00
CA ARG A 129 3.28 18.90 7.15
C ARG A 129 2.36 19.95 7.80
N SER A 130 2.47 21.24 7.44
CA SER A 130 1.50 22.26 7.87
C SER A 130 0.19 22.22 7.07
N LYS A 131 0.21 21.63 5.86
CA LYS A 131 -0.95 21.42 4.99
C LYS A 131 -1.46 19.98 5.08
N THR A 132 -0.55 19.02 4.96
CA THR A 132 -0.83 17.58 5.04
C THR A 132 -0.10 17.00 6.26
N PRO A 133 -0.64 17.19 7.47
CA PRO A 133 0.00 16.72 8.70
C PRO A 133 0.17 15.20 8.74
N TRP A 134 -0.64 14.45 7.99
CA TRP A 134 -0.58 13.00 7.90
C TRP A 134 0.19 12.56 6.66
N LEU A 135 1.21 11.73 6.85
CA LEU A 135 1.95 11.06 5.80
C LEU A 135 1.72 9.56 5.90
N VAL A 136 1.06 9.00 4.88
CA VAL A 136 0.75 7.56 4.78
C VAL A 136 1.58 6.97 3.65
N PHE A 137 2.33 5.91 3.97
CA PHE A 137 3.05 5.12 2.98
C PHE A 137 2.28 3.84 2.69
N THR A 138 2.19 3.44 1.43
CA THR A 138 1.49 2.21 1.07
C THR A 138 2.12 1.49 -0.11
N GLY A 139 2.07 0.16 -0.05
CA GLY A 139 2.50 -0.76 -1.09
C GLY A 139 1.72 -2.06 -0.99
N HIS A 140 2.01 -3.04 -1.85
CA HIS A 140 1.30 -4.31 -1.82
C HIS A 140 1.95 -5.33 -0.87
N ARG A 141 3.18 -5.80 -1.16
CA ARG A 141 3.89 -6.78 -0.30
C ARG A 141 4.40 -6.15 1.01
N PRO A 142 4.18 -6.77 2.18
CA PRO A 142 4.48 -6.15 3.48
C PRO A 142 5.94 -6.22 3.89
N MET A 143 6.39 -5.18 4.61
CA MET A 143 7.68 -5.16 5.29
C MET A 143 7.68 -5.98 6.58
N TYR A 144 6.59 -5.92 7.35
CA TYR A 144 6.39 -6.71 8.57
C TYR A 144 5.10 -7.52 8.48
N SER A 145 5.18 -8.77 8.91
CA SER A 145 4.03 -9.64 9.18
C SER A 145 4.35 -10.64 10.29
N SER A 146 3.33 -11.31 10.81
CA SER A 146 3.49 -12.45 11.71
C SER A 146 4.27 -13.62 11.06
N LEU A 147 4.33 -13.67 9.73
CA LEU A 147 5.12 -14.65 8.98
C LEU A 147 6.61 -14.28 8.91
N GLY A 148 6.99 -13.05 9.27
CA GLY A 148 8.35 -12.55 9.24
C GLY A 148 8.47 -11.10 8.79
N ALA A 149 9.70 -10.60 8.77
CA ALA A 149 10.06 -9.30 8.22
C ALA A 149 10.89 -9.46 6.95
N ASP A 150 10.73 -8.55 5.99
CA ASP A 150 11.59 -8.48 4.81
C ASP A 150 12.83 -7.66 5.14
N ASP A 151 13.96 -8.34 5.38
CA ASP A 151 15.25 -7.73 5.75
C ASP A 151 15.70 -6.65 4.76
N GLN A 152 15.42 -6.80 3.46
CA GLN A 152 15.82 -5.84 2.46
C GLN A 152 15.00 -4.55 2.57
N PHE A 153 13.70 -4.66 2.88
CA PHE A 153 12.85 -3.51 3.20
C PHE A 153 13.34 -2.80 4.48
N LEU A 154 13.72 -3.56 5.52
CA LEU A 154 14.25 -3.02 6.78
C LEU A 154 15.54 -2.23 6.59
N GLU A 155 16.42 -2.70 5.71
CA GLU A 155 17.70 -2.05 5.46
C GLU A 155 17.56 -0.79 4.60
N THR A 156 16.63 -0.79 3.64
CA THR A 156 16.57 0.25 2.59
C THR A 156 15.46 1.27 2.81
N VAL A 157 14.21 0.82 2.96
CA VAL A 157 13.02 1.68 2.97
C VAL A 157 12.69 2.13 4.39
N GLU A 158 12.79 1.25 5.39
CA GLU A 158 12.45 1.59 6.78
C GLU A 158 13.16 2.85 7.31
N PRO A 159 14.47 3.06 7.07
CA PRO A 159 15.15 4.29 7.50
C PRO A 159 14.59 5.54 6.84
N LEU A 160 14.10 5.42 5.59
CA LEU A 160 13.48 6.52 4.87
C LEU A 160 12.13 6.90 5.49
N LEU A 161 11.33 5.91 5.87
CA LEU A 161 10.05 6.12 6.55
C LEU A 161 10.25 6.82 7.90
N LEU A 162 11.25 6.37 8.68
CA LEU A 162 11.60 6.98 9.96
C LEU A 162 12.05 8.44 9.79
N ASN A 163 12.97 8.70 8.85
CA ASN A 163 13.54 10.03 8.62
C ASN A 163 12.49 11.06 8.17
N ASN A 164 11.49 10.63 7.40
CA ASN A 164 10.39 11.50 6.94
C ASN A 164 9.20 11.51 7.89
N LYS A 165 9.30 10.82 9.04
CA LYS A 165 8.26 10.72 10.06
C LYS A 165 6.92 10.25 9.49
N VAL A 166 6.95 9.17 8.71
CA VAL A 166 5.73 8.53 8.19
C VAL A 166 4.87 8.08 9.39
N ASP A 167 3.59 8.41 9.37
CA ASP A 167 2.71 8.14 10.52
C ASP A 167 2.17 6.70 10.47
N LEU A 168 1.76 6.28 9.27
CA LEU A 168 1.12 4.98 9.03
C LEU A 168 1.66 4.36 7.74
N VAL A 169 1.94 3.06 7.82
CA VAL A 169 2.33 2.22 6.69
C VAL A 169 1.25 1.17 6.47
N LEU A 170 0.75 1.05 5.24
CA LEU A 170 -0.31 0.12 4.88
C LEU A 170 0.16 -0.84 3.78
N PHE A 171 0.06 -2.13 4.05
CA PHE A 171 0.36 -3.19 3.10
C PHE A 171 -0.81 -4.15 2.91
N GLY A 172 -0.85 -4.81 1.76
CA GLY A 172 -1.78 -5.88 1.43
C GLY A 172 -1.09 -7.24 1.45
N HIS A 173 -1.28 -8.01 0.37
CA HIS A 173 -0.68 -9.31 0.05
C HIS A 173 -0.97 -10.46 1.02
N VAL A 174 -0.70 -10.28 2.31
CA VAL A 174 -1.05 -11.27 3.34
C VAL A 174 -2.53 -11.12 3.66
N HIS A 175 -3.30 -12.18 3.46
CA HIS A 175 -4.76 -12.16 3.51
C HIS A 175 -5.31 -12.28 4.94
N ASN A 176 -4.85 -11.38 5.80
CA ASN A 176 -5.31 -11.21 7.17
C ASN A 176 -5.30 -9.71 7.55
N TYR A 177 -5.55 -9.44 8.83
CA TYR A 177 -5.33 -8.11 9.40
C TYR A 177 -4.32 -8.19 10.53
N GLU A 178 -3.31 -7.35 10.47
CA GLU A 178 -2.28 -7.20 11.50
C GLU A 178 -1.98 -5.72 11.72
N ARG A 179 -1.62 -5.36 12.94
CA ARG A 179 -1.15 -4.00 13.26
C ARG A 179 -0.03 -4.07 14.28
N THR A 180 1.06 -3.39 13.99
CA THR A 180 2.24 -3.33 14.86
C THR A 180 2.05 -2.28 15.97
N CYS A 181 2.94 -2.33 16.96
CA CYS A 181 3.34 -1.16 17.73
C CYS A 181 3.99 -0.09 16.81
N SER A 182 4.36 1.07 17.35
CA SER A 182 5.34 1.92 16.68
C SER A 182 6.66 1.13 16.64
N ILE A 183 7.14 0.78 15.46
CA ILE A 183 8.18 -0.22 15.25
C ILE A 183 9.32 0.33 14.38
N TYR A 184 10.56 -0.02 14.74
CA TYR A 184 11.74 0.22 13.93
C TYR A 184 12.75 -0.90 14.13
N LYS A 185 13.31 -1.47 13.06
CA LYS A 185 14.30 -2.57 13.14
C LYS A 185 13.84 -3.75 13.99
N SER A 186 12.56 -4.09 13.86
CA SER A 186 11.89 -5.18 14.58
C SER A 186 11.81 -4.96 16.09
N GLU A 187 12.04 -3.73 16.56
CA GLU A 187 11.89 -3.35 17.97
C GLU A 187 10.66 -2.44 18.14
N CYS A 188 9.78 -2.80 19.08
CA CYS A 188 8.67 -1.92 19.48
C CYS A 188 9.21 -0.72 20.27
N LEU A 189 9.13 0.47 19.68
CA LEU A 189 9.58 1.72 20.29
C LEU A 189 8.48 2.42 21.09
N ALA A 190 7.20 2.22 20.74
CA ALA A 190 6.08 2.70 21.53
C ALA A 190 4.81 1.86 21.35
N MET A 191 4.10 1.65 22.45
CA MET A 191 2.75 1.07 22.46
C MET A 191 1.70 2.18 22.41
N PRO A 192 0.51 1.93 21.85
CA PRO A 192 -0.57 2.91 21.91
C PRO A 192 -1.07 3.08 23.35
N GLU A 193 -1.54 4.28 23.66
CA GLU A 193 -2.30 4.54 24.88
C GLU A 193 -3.79 4.53 24.57
N LYS A 194 -4.60 4.00 25.49
CA LYS A 194 -6.06 4.03 25.37
C LYS A 194 -6.60 5.38 25.82
N ASP A 195 -7.38 6.01 24.95
CA ASP A 195 -8.14 7.20 25.33
C ASP A 195 -9.29 6.85 26.30
N LYS A 196 -10.04 7.86 26.73
CA LYS A 196 -11.20 7.70 27.63
C LYS A 196 -12.30 6.78 27.10
N ASN A 197 -12.34 6.52 25.79
CA ASN A 197 -13.29 5.65 25.12
C ASN A 197 -12.70 4.26 24.83
N GLY A 198 -11.43 4.01 25.21
CA GLY A 198 -10.73 2.75 24.97
C GLY A 198 -10.09 2.64 23.58
N ILE A 199 -10.07 3.73 22.80
CA ILE A 199 -9.47 3.80 21.47
C ILE A 199 -7.96 3.96 21.62
N ASP A 200 -7.21 3.15 20.87
CA ASP A 200 -5.76 3.23 20.82
C ASP A 200 -5.33 4.53 20.13
N THR A 201 -4.44 5.28 20.77
CA THR A 201 -3.91 6.56 20.29
C THR A 201 -2.39 6.61 20.43
N TYR A 202 -1.72 7.34 19.53
CA TYR A 202 -0.29 7.62 19.59
C TYR A 202 -0.06 9.13 19.72
N ASP A 203 0.91 9.51 20.56
CA ASP A 203 1.35 10.91 20.65
C ASP A 203 2.27 11.26 19.49
N ASN A 204 1.68 11.80 18.42
CA ASN A 204 2.43 12.23 17.24
C ASN A 204 3.24 13.53 17.48
N THR A 205 3.10 14.19 18.63
CA THR A 205 3.97 15.33 18.98
C THR A 205 5.37 14.87 19.40
N ASN A 206 5.48 13.64 19.91
CA ASN A 206 6.73 12.97 20.22
C ASN A 206 6.90 11.71 19.35
N TYR A 207 6.97 11.94 18.04
CA TYR A 207 7.15 10.88 17.04
C TYR A 207 8.32 9.94 17.39
N THR A 208 8.06 8.63 17.31
CA THR A 208 9.04 7.57 17.56
C THR A 208 9.37 6.81 16.28
N ALA A 209 8.38 6.14 15.69
CA ALA A 209 8.48 5.35 14.48
C ALA A 209 7.09 5.21 13.83
N PRO A 210 6.98 4.74 12.58
CA PRO A 210 5.69 4.50 11.96
C PRO A 210 4.98 3.33 12.63
N VAL A 211 3.65 3.37 12.62
CA VAL A 211 2.82 2.18 12.83
C VAL A 211 2.60 1.51 11.48
N GLN A 212 2.62 0.18 11.45
CA GLN A 212 2.35 -0.57 10.23
C GLN A 212 1.13 -1.46 10.40
N ALA A 213 0.37 -1.61 9.33
CA ALA A 213 -0.74 -2.52 9.29
C ALA A 213 -0.83 -3.29 7.97
N ILE A 214 -1.18 -4.57 8.10
CA ILE A 214 -1.61 -5.41 6.99
C ILE A 214 -3.12 -5.31 6.89
N VAL A 215 -3.62 -5.04 5.69
CA VAL A 215 -5.04 -4.91 5.37
C VAL A 215 -5.42 -5.73 4.13
N GLY A 216 -4.83 -6.91 3.95
CA GLY A 216 -5.01 -7.78 2.78
C GLY A 216 -6.22 -8.73 2.83
N MET A 217 -7.08 -8.65 3.86
CA MET A 217 -8.18 -9.58 4.12
C MET A 217 -9.49 -9.35 3.32
N ALA A 218 -9.46 -8.54 2.26
CA ALA A 218 -10.68 -7.96 1.69
C ALA A 218 -11.57 -8.92 0.87
N GLY A 219 -11.05 -10.05 0.37
CA GLY A 219 -11.91 -10.92 -0.45
C GLY A 219 -11.31 -12.21 -1.01
N PHE A 220 -9.98 -12.36 -1.07
CA PHE A 220 -9.36 -13.64 -1.42
C PHE A 220 -9.35 -14.61 -0.23
N SER A 221 -8.84 -15.82 -0.43
CA SER A 221 -8.73 -16.84 0.62
C SER A 221 -7.88 -16.33 1.79
N LEU A 222 -8.40 -16.42 3.02
CA LEU A 222 -7.72 -15.94 4.21
C LEU A 222 -6.45 -16.75 4.52
N ASP A 223 -5.39 -16.03 4.87
CA ASP A 223 -4.16 -16.63 5.37
C ASP A 223 -4.27 -16.93 6.87
N LYS A 224 -3.62 -18.02 7.28
CA LYS A 224 -3.51 -18.36 8.70
C LYS A 224 -2.36 -17.61 9.32
N PHE A 225 -2.54 -17.23 10.58
CA PHE A 225 -1.43 -16.86 11.44
C PHE A 225 -0.55 -18.08 11.73
N PRO A 226 0.76 -17.89 11.99
CA PRO A 226 1.62 -18.94 12.54
C PRO A 226 0.99 -19.56 13.79
N ASP A 227 1.20 -20.86 13.99
CA ASP A 227 0.86 -21.51 15.25
C ASP A 227 1.91 -21.09 16.32
N ASP A 228 1.44 -20.62 17.48
CA ASP A 228 2.27 -20.25 18.64
C ASP A 228 3.05 -21.44 19.26
#